data_AF-A0A5K0WTQ1-F1
#
_entry.id   AF-A0A5K0WTQ1-F1
#
_cell.length_a   1.000
_cell.length_b   1.000
_cell.length_c   1.000
_cell.angle_alpha   90.00
_cell.angle_beta   90.00
_cell.angle_gamma   90.00
#
_symmetry.space_group_name_H-M   'P 1'
#
loop_
_entity.id
_entity.type
_entity.pdbx_description
1 polymer ?
#
loop_
_entity_poly.entity_id
_entity_poly.type
_entity_poly.pdbx_seq_one_letter_code
_entity_poly.pdbx_strand_id
1 'polypeptide(L)' 'ALSRALTEDELFYLRSQFKLLEPSNDGRVSLENFRS' A
#
# COMPACT_ATOMS: atom_id res chain seq x y z
N ALA A 1 -0.59 13.88 -6.78
CA ALA A 1 -0.53 12.45 -6.43
C ALA A 1 -1.94 11.87 -6.49
N LEU A 2 -2.06 10.56 -6.80
CA LEU A 2 -3.33 9.82 -6.86
C LEU A 2 -4.16 9.97 -5.56
N SER A 3 -3.52 10.31 -4.45
CA SER A 3 -4.14 10.65 -3.16
C SER A 3 -5.09 11.86 -3.17
N ARG A 4 -5.09 12.70 -4.22
CA ARG A 4 -6.10 13.78 -4.40
C ARG A 4 -7.30 13.38 -5.25
N ALA A 5 -7.28 12.18 -5.84
CA ALA A 5 -8.32 11.70 -6.75
C ALA A 5 -9.16 10.55 -6.15
N LEU A 6 -8.70 9.94 -5.06
CA LEU A 6 -9.39 8.84 -4.38
C LEU A 6 -10.27 9.35 -3.25
N THR A 7 -11.46 8.76 -3.13
CA THR A 7 -12.36 8.92 -1.98
C THR A 7 -11.78 8.22 -0.74
N GLU A 8 -12.30 8.53 0.46
CA GLU A 8 -11.82 7.87 1.69
C GLU A 8 -11.98 6.35 1.66
N ASP A 9 -13.07 5.85 1.08
CA ASP A 9 -13.32 4.41 0.96
C ASP A 9 -12.29 3.73 0.04
N GLU A 10 -11.92 4.36 -1.07
CA GLU A 10 -10.87 3.84 -1.96
C GLU A 10 -9.49 3.89 -1.31
N LEU A 11 -9.23 4.91 -0.48
CA LEU A 11 -8.02 4.98 0.34
C LEU A 11 -7.97 3.89 1.41
N PHE A 12 -9.11 3.50 1.97
CA PHE A 12 -9.18 2.38 2.92
C PHE A 12 -8.72 1.07 2.27
N TYR A 13 -9.22 0.77 1.07
CA TYR A 13 -8.80 -0.43 0.33
C TYR A 13 -7.32 -0.36 -0.05
N LEU A 14 -6.84 0.78 -0.52
CA LEU A 14 -5.43 0.95 -0.89
C LEU A 14 -4.49 0.76 0.32
N ARG A 15 -4.84 1.32 1.49
CA ARG A 15 -4.08 1.12 2.73
C ARG A 15 -4.09 -0.33 3.19
N SER A 16 -5.23 -1.00 3.05
CA SER A 16 -5.38 -2.41 3.42
C SER A 16 -4.51 -3.30 2.53
N GLN A 17 -4.56 -3.11 1.21
CA GLN A 17 -3.72 -3.83 0.25
C GLN A 17 -2.24 -3.56 0.47
N PHE A 18 -1.86 -2.31 0.75
CA PHE A 18 -0.47 -1.95 1.05
C PHE A 18 0.05 -2.66 2.31
N LYS A 19 -0.77 -2.79 3.36
CA LYS A 19 -0.39 -3.51 4.59
C LYS A 19 -0.19 -5.01 4.36
N LEU A 20 -0.97 -5.62 3.47
CA LEU A 20 -0.86 -7.05 3.13
C LEU A 20 0.48 -7.40 2.44
N LEU A 21 1.14 -6.40 1.84
CA LEU A 21 2.45 -6.57 1.22
C LEU A 21 3.59 -6.45 2.24
N GLU A 22 3.29 -6.37 3.54
CA GLU A 22 4.27 -6.33 4.63
C GLU A 22 5.45 -5.37 4.35
N PRO A 23 5.19 -4.06 4.19
CA PRO A 23 6.21 -3.10 3.80
C PRO A 23 7.39 -3.13 4.77
N SER A 24 8.59 -2.94 4.24
CA SER A 24 9.83 -2.86 5.02
C SER A 24 9.77 -1.74 6.06
N ASN A 25 10.70 -1.76 7.02
CA ASN A 25 10.75 -0.79 8.12
C ASN A 25 10.84 0.69 7.66
N ASP A 26 11.24 0.95 6.42
CA ASP A 26 11.26 2.28 5.81
C ASP A 26 9.92 2.67 5.15
N GLY A 27 8.90 1.84 5.30
CA GLY A 27 7.56 2.04 4.76
C GLY A 27 7.48 1.83 3.25
N ARG A 28 8.37 1.04 2.65
CA ARG A 28 8.38 0.77 1.20
C ARG A 28 8.12 -0.70 0.89
N VAL A 29 7.52 -0.92 -0.27
CA VAL A 29 7.33 -2.24 -0.88
C VAL A 29 8.34 -2.38 -2.01
N SER A 30 8.99 -3.54 -2.07
CA SER A 30 9.97 -3.93 -3.07
C SER A 30 9.55 -5.25 -3.73
N LEU A 31 10.32 -5.74 -4.70
CA LEU A 31 10.05 -7.04 -5.33
C LEU A 31 10.09 -8.23 -4.36
N GLU A 32 10.80 -8.10 -3.24
CA GLU A 32 10.89 -9.15 -2.23
C GLU A 32 9.54 -9.40 -1.56
N ASN A 33 8.81 -8.32 -1.25
CA ASN A 33 7.48 -8.33 -0.65
C ASN A 33 6.41 -9.04 -1.49
N PHE A 34 6.64 -9.24 -2.80
CA PHE A 34 5.72 -9.94 -3.69
C PHE A 34 6.06 -11.43 -3.87
N ARG A 35 7.20 -11.89 -3.32
CA ARG A 35 7.70 -13.27 -3.46
C ARG A 35 7.42 -14.13 -2.22
N SER A 36 7.09 -13.48 -1.10
CA SER A 36 6.63 -14.09 0.15
C SER A 36 5.29 -14.78 0.00
#